data_AF-A0A327GTD2-F1
#
_entry.id   AF-A0A327GTD2-F1
#
_cell.length_a   1.000
_cell.length_b   1.000
_cell.length_c   1.000
_cell.angle_alpha   90.00
_cell.angle_beta   90.00
_cell.angle_gamma   90.00
#
_symmetry.space_group_name_H-M   'P 1'
#
loop_
_entity.id
_entity.type
_entity.pdbx_description
1 polymer ?
#
loop_
_entity_poly.entity_id
_entity_poly.type
_entity_poly.pdbx_seq_one_letter_code
_entity_poly.pdbx_strand_id
1 'polypeptide(L)'
;MSKYIPPSEYYTFDAIVNDPIEVVEAVLASKAGDHTEIKKLANGVVEIDELPEGEPATIDVATMLFLACMDWDLFRDSSKPLDGGKGSREKLGRWPTKDGNAIAYLIEYTDSPDQIIEELLAKLTLGFVPEFLGESGFDKGAFGLEMMGWITRAEVKELRREINRGRWSVKANEPFDGGVQDGFRHLDNLLRGAEKYRAGLLMRRHS
;
A
#
# COMPACT_ATOMS: atom_id res chain seq x y z
N MET A 1 38.64 4.58 -5.62
CA MET A 1 37.60 3.52 -5.72
C MET A 1 36.27 4.17 -5.40
N SER A 2 35.39 4.34 -6.39
CA SER A 2 34.04 4.82 -6.15
C SER A 2 33.32 3.78 -5.29
N LYS A 3 32.91 4.14 -4.07
CA LYS A 3 32.07 3.25 -3.26
C LYS A 3 30.74 3.14 -4.00
N TYR A 4 30.40 1.94 -4.46
CA TYR A 4 29.07 1.65 -4.95
C TYR A 4 28.09 1.94 -3.81
N ILE A 5 27.28 2.98 -3.98
CA ILE A 5 26.14 3.26 -3.11
C ILE A 5 24.97 2.54 -3.78
N PRO A 6 24.47 1.44 -3.21
CA PRO A 6 23.29 0.79 -3.76
C PRO A 6 22.14 1.80 -3.82
N PRO A 7 21.30 1.75 -4.87
CA PRO A 7 20.10 2.59 -4.89
C PRO A 7 19.26 2.30 -3.64
N SER A 8 18.64 3.33 -3.06
CA SER A 8 17.69 3.15 -1.97
C SER A 8 16.53 2.26 -2.43
N GLU A 9 15.89 1.60 -1.45
CA GLU A 9 14.71 0.78 -1.70
C GLU A 9 13.65 1.61 -2.41
N TYR A 10 12.89 0.97 -3.29
CA TYR A 10 11.82 1.62 -4.02
C TYR A 10 10.47 1.18 -3.46
N TYR A 11 9.61 2.15 -3.19
CA TYR A 11 8.26 1.91 -2.71
C TYR A 11 7.23 2.27 -3.77
N THR A 12 6.15 1.50 -3.84
CA THR A 12 5.01 1.81 -4.72
C THR A 12 3.73 1.86 -3.95
N PHE A 13 2.80 2.65 -4.46
CA PHE A 13 1.45 2.78 -3.94
C PHE A 13 0.48 2.38 -5.03
N ASP A 14 -0.40 1.43 -4.70
CA ASP A 14 -1.34 0.83 -5.64
C ASP A 14 -2.77 0.95 -5.10
N ALA A 15 -3.73 1.06 -6.01
CA ALA A 15 -5.14 1.13 -5.66
C ALA A 15 -5.69 -0.27 -5.36
N ILE A 16 -6.47 -0.37 -4.28
CA ILE A 16 -7.15 -1.61 -3.90
C ILE A 16 -8.66 -1.39 -3.81
N VAL A 17 -9.43 -2.41 -4.20
CA VAL A 17 -10.89 -2.42 -4.15
C VAL A 17 -11.43 -3.23 -2.98
N ASN A 18 -10.76 -4.34 -2.64
CA ASN A 18 -11.13 -5.18 -1.51
C ASN A 18 -10.22 -4.87 -0.32
N ASP A 19 -10.77 -4.94 0.90
CA ASP A 19 -9.98 -4.84 2.12
C ASP A 19 -9.21 -6.16 2.34
N PRO A 20 -7.87 -6.14 2.42
CA PRO A 20 -7.07 -7.33 2.71
C PRO A 20 -7.60 -8.20 3.85
N ILE A 21 -8.11 -7.63 4.94
CA ILE A 21 -8.67 -8.41 6.06
C ILE A 21 -9.87 -9.27 5.61
N GLU A 22 -10.73 -8.74 4.74
CA GLU A 22 -11.92 -9.44 4.24
C GLU A 22 -11.56 -10.55 3.23
N VAL A 23 -10.35 -10.52 2.67
CA VAL A 23 -9.90 -11.44 1.62
C VAL A 23 -9.06 -12.60 2.18
N VAL A 24 -8.45 -12.44 3.35
CA VAL A 24 -7.57 -13.45 3.98
C VAL A 24 -8.22 -14.84 4.04
N GLU A 25 -9.46 -14.94 4.53
CA GLU A 25 -10.15 -16.23 4.64
C GLU A 25 -10.34 -16.90 3.28
N ALA A 26 -10.69 -16.14 2.24
CA ALA A 26 -10.86 -16.65 0.89
C ALA A 26 -9.53 -17.16 0.30
N VAL A 27 -8.40 -16.51 0.62
CA VAL A 27 -7.06 -16.98 0.22
C VAL A 27 -6.72 -18.30 0.92
N LEU A 28 -7.00 -18.42 2.22
CA LEU A 28 -6.73 -19.64 2.97
C LEU A 28 -7.60 -20.81 2.50
N ALA A 29 -8.88 -20.56 2.21
CA ALA A 29 -9.78 -21.54 1.62
C ALA A 29 -9.27 -22.01 0.24
N SER A 30 -8.80 -21.08 -0.58
CA SER A 30 -8.18 -21.37 -1.88
C SER A 30 -6.93 -22.24 -1.76
N LYS A 31 -6.14 -22.06 -0.68
CA LYS A 31 -5.03 -22.95 -0.36
C LYS A 31 -5.46 -24.36 0.07
N ALA A 32 -6.69 -24.53 0.53
CA ALA A 32 -7.28 -25.85 0.77
C ALA A 32 -8.00 -26.43 -0.46
N GLY A 33 -8.09 -25.67 -1.56
CA GLY A 33 -8.72 -26.08 -2.82
C GLY A 33 -10.17 -25.62 -3.02
N ASP A 34 -10.70 -24.76 -2.13
CA ASP A 34 -11.98 -24.07 -2.35
C ASP A 34 -11.71 -22.67 -2.90
N HIS A 35 -11.94 -22.47 -4.20
CA HIS A 35 -11.67 -21.18 -4.87
C HIS A 35 -12.93 -20.33 -5.03
N THR A 36 -14.06 -20.78 -4.49
CA THR A 36 -15.38 -20.20 -4.75
C THR A 36 -15.43 -18.72 -4.40
N GLU A 37 -14.93 -18.36 -3.22
CA GLU A 37 -15.03 -16.97 -2.75
C GLU A 37 -13.96 -16.07 -3.38
N ILE A 38 -12.73 -16.57 -3.54
CA ILE A 38 -11.66 -15.76 -4.11
C ILE A 38 -11.90 -15.41 -5.59
N LYS A 39 -12.53 -16.32 -6.35
CA LYS A 39 -12.96 -16.04 -7.74
C LYS A 39 -14.03 -14.96 -7.83
N LYS A 40 -14.90 -14.83 -6.82
CA LYS A 40 -15.89 -13.73 -6.78
C LYS A 40 -15.21 -12.39 -6.49
N LEU A 41 -14.29 -12.38 -5.52
CA LEU A 41 -13.58 -11.18 -5.08
C LEU A 41 -12.60 -10.66 -6.15
N ALA A 42 -11.97 -11.57 -6.90
CA ALA A 42 -10.95 -11.28 -7.91
C ALA A 42 -11.42 -11.57 -9.34
N ASN A 43 -12.71 -11.41 -9.62
CA ASN A 43 -13.29 -11.74 -10.92
C ASN A 43 -12.57 -11.00 -12.06
N GLY A 44 -12.16 -11.74 -13.11
CA GLY A 44 -11.42 -11.20 -14.25
C GLY A 44 -9.89 -11.21 -14.07
N VAL A 45 -9.41 -11.77 -12.95
CA VAL A 45 -7.99 -12.10 -12.75
C VAL A 45 -7.76 -13.53 -13.22
N VAL A 46 -7.16 -13.66 -14.40
CA VAL A 46 -6.95 -14.96 -15.09
C VAL A 46 -6.27 -15.98 -14.18
N GLU A 47 -5.25 -15.57 -13.45
CA GLU A 47 -4.49 -16.43 -12.53
C GLU A 47 -5.35 -17.04 -11.41
N ILE A 48 -6.46 -16.38 -11.03
CA ILE A 48 -7.39 -16.85 -10.00
C ILE A 48 -8.57 -17.59 -10.66
N ASP A 49 -9.08 -17.09 -11.77
CA ASP A 49 -10.20 -17.68 -12.51
C ASP A 49 -9.88 -19.10 -13.01
N GLU A 50 -8.63 -19.34 -13.41
CA GLU A 50 -8.14 -20.63 -13.95
C GLU A 50 -7.82 -21.67 -12.87
N LEU A 51 -7.94 -21.37 -11.58
CA LEU A 51 -7.65 -22.33 -10.51
C LEU A 51 -8.60 -23.54 -10.56
N PRO A 52 -8.10 -24.79 -10.57
CA PRO A 52 -8.93 -25.99 -10.62
C PRO A 52 -9.58 -26.30 -9.26
N GLU A 53 -10.91 -26.32 -9.21
CA GLU A 53 -11.66 -26.59 -7.98
C GLU A 53 -11.33 -27.96 -7.37
N GLY A 54 -11.14 -27.99 -6.04
CA GLY A 54 -10.77 -29.19 -5.30
C GLY A 54 -9.26 -29.46 -5.24
N GLU A 55 -8.44 -28.62 -5.87
CA GLU A 55 -6.98 -28.70 -5.82
C GLU A 55 -6.37 -27.49 -5.09
N PRO A 56 -5.43 -27.68 -4.15
CA PRO A 56 -4.74 -26.56 -3.50
C PRO A 56 -4.10 -25.60 -4.50
N ALA A 57 -4.38 -24.30 -4.36
CA ALA A 57 -3.80 -23.29 -5.23
C ALA A 57 -2.26 -23.23 -5.10
N THR A 58 -1.58 -23.17 -6.25
CA THR A 58 -0.11 -23.17 -6.34
C THR A 58 0.52 -21.80 -6.08
N ILE A 59 -0.20 -20.71 -6.39
CA ILE A 59 0.20 -19.31 -6.14
C ILE A 59 0.32 -19.08 -4.63
N ASP A 60 1.39 -18.45 -4.14
CA ASP A 60 1.55 -18.17 -2.71
C ASP A 60 0.48 -17.21 -2.14
N VAL A 61 0.30 -17.22 -0.82
CA VAL A 61 -0.80 -16.50 -0.15
C VAL A 61 -0.69 -14.98 -0.30
N ALA A 62 0.53 -14.42 -0.25
CA ALA A 62 0.73 -12.98 -0.38
C ALA A 62 0.43 -12.51 -1.82
N THR A 63 0.93 -13.23 -2.83
CA THR A 63 0.62 -12.93 -4.23
C THR A 63 -0.87 -13.09 -4.51
N MET A 64 -1.52 -14.13 -3.98
CA MET A 64 -2.95 -14.31 -4.19
C MET A 64 -3.79 -13.22 -3.52
N LEU A 65 -3.43 -12.81 -2.29
CA LEU A 65 -4.07 -11.69 -1.61
C LEU A 65 -3.90 -10.38 -2.40
N PHE A 66 -2.69 -10.11 -2.89
CA PHE A 66 -2.43 -8.97 -3.77
C PHE A 66 -3.32 -8.99 -5.01
N LEU A 67 -3.32 -10.11 -5.75
CA LEU A 67 -4.12 -10.27 -6.96
C LEU A 67 -5.62 -10.02 -6.70
N ALA A 68 -6.13 -10.49 -5.57
CA ALA A 68 -7.52 -10.35 -5.18
C ALA A 68 -7.88 -8.95 -4.65
N CYS A 69 -6.95 -8.18 -4.11
CA CYS A 69 -7.25 -6.84 -3.57
C CYS A 69 -7.16 -5.72 -4.62
N MET A 70 -6.33 -5.91 -5.64
CA MET A 70 -5.95 -4.84 -6.59
C MET A 70 -7.10 -4.34 -7.47
N ASP A 71 -7.12 -3.05 -7.73
CA ASP A 71 -7.93 -2.45 -8.78
C ASP A 71 -7.23 -2.64 -10.14
N TRP A 72 -7.54 -3.72 -10.85
CA TRP A 72 -6.88 -4.06 -12.11
C TRP A 72 -7.20 -3.11 -13.26
N ASP A 73 -8.37 -2.47 -13.25
CA ASP A 73 -8.75 -1.49 -14.25
C ASP A 73 -7.88 -0.24 -14.13
N LEU A 74 -7.71 0.27 -12.89
CA LEU A 74 -6.80 1.39 -12.63
C LEU A 74 -5.33 1.01 -12.81
N PHE A 75 -4.94 -0.20 -12.42
CA PHE A 75 -3.56 -0.65 -12.51
C PHE A 75 -3.07 -0.73 -13.96
N ARG A 76 -3.95 -1.14 -14.89
CA ARG A 76 -3.61 -1.28 -16.32
C ARG A 76 -3.81 0.01 -17.12
N ASP A 77 -4.64 0.93 -16.64
CA ASP A 77 -4.98 2.18 -17.34
C ASP A 77 -4.02 3.33 -16.99
N SER A 78 -2.93 3.45 -17.76
CA SER A 78 -1.94 4.53 -17.62
C SER A 78 -2.50 5.93 -17.86
N SER A 79 -3.70 6.08 -18.43
CA SER A 79 -4.38 7.38 -18.57
C SER A 79 -5.03 7.87 -17.27
N LYS A 80 -5.12 7.00 -16.25
CA LYS A 80 -5.74 7.29 -14.94
C LYS A 80 -4.75 7.12 -13.77
N PRO A 81 -3.59 7.78 -13.79
CA PRO A 81 -2.62 7.65 -12.70
C PRO A 81 -3.21 8.15 -11.38
N LEU A 82 -2.89 7.48 -10.28
CA LEU A 82 -3.36 7.86 -8.93
C LEU A 82 -2.91 9.26 -8.53
N ASP A 83 -1.72 9.69 -8.94
CA ASP A 83 -1.22 11.04 -8.64
C ASP A 83 -1.68 12.11 -9.64
N GLY A 84 -2.54 11.76 -10.60
CA GLY A 84 -2.99 12.66 -11.66
C GLY A 84 -1.87 13.12 -12.61
N GLY A 85 -0.78 12.35 -12.73
CA GLY A 85 0.35 12.66 -13.62
C GLY A 85 1.36 13.64 -13.02
N LYS A 86 1.31 13.88 -11.71
CA LYS A 86 2.20 14.84 -11.02
C LYS A 86 3.57 14.27 -10.64
N GLY A 87 3.82 12.98 -10.87
CA GLY A 87 5.04 12.28 -10.46
C GLY A 87 5.17 12.15 -8.93
N SER A 88 4.06 12.19 -8.20
CA SER A 88 4.06 12.01 -6.74
C SER A 88 4.39 10.58 -6.35
N ARG A 89 4.02 9.61 -7.20
CA ARG A 89 4.32 8.19 -6.97
C ARG A 89 5.83 7.94 -6.93
N GLU A 90 6.57 8.46 -7.91
CA GLU A 90 8.03 8.32 -7.98
C GLU A 90 8.75 9.04 -6.84
N LYS A 91 8.25 10.23 -6.46
CA LYS A 91 8.85 11.02 -5.37
C LYS A 91 8.68 10.38 -4.01
N LEU A 92 7.50 9.82 -3.71
CA LEU A 92 7.30 9.04 -2.48
C LEU A 92 8.00 7.69 -2.52
N GLY A 93 8.13 7.11 -3.72
CA GLY A 93 8.77 5.81 -3.90
C GLY A 93 10.29 5.82 -3.73
N ARG A 94 10.94 6.98 -3.88
CA ARG A 94 12.38 7.16 -3.64
C ARG A 94 12.61 8.40 -2.78
N TRP A 95 12.23 8.30 -1.52
CA TRP A 95 12.46 9.40 -0.58
C TRP A 95 13.97 9.59 -0.34
N PRO A 96 14.47 10.82 -0.10
CA PRO A 96 15.90 11.07 0.11
C PRO A 96 16.44 10.60 1.47
N THR A 97 15.93 9.50 2.02
CA THR A 97 16.41 8.83 3.24
C THR A 97 17.24 7.59 2.89
N LYS A 98 17.97 7.06 3.88
CA LYS A 98 18.80 5.86 3.70
C LYS A 98 17.97 4.64 3.26
N ASP A 99 16.75 4.51 3.78
CA ASP A 99 15.81 3.44 3.48
C ASP A 99 14.91 3.76 2.26
N GLY A 100 14.84 5.01 1.81
CA GLY A 100 13.96 5.43 0.72
C GLY A 100 12.48 5.55 1.09
N ASN A 101 12.11 5.35 2.36
CA ASN A 101 10.72 5.23 2.80
C ASN A 101 10.12 6.58 3.23
N ALA A 102 9.32 7.18 2.35
CA ALA A 102 8.65 8.45 2.63
C ALA A 102 7.64 8.36 3.79
N ILE A 103 6.97 7.21 3.98
CA ILE A 103 5.95 7.08 5.01
C ILE A 103 6.59 6.95 6.39
N ALA A 104 7.67 6.18 6.51
CA ALA A 104 8.47 6.12 7.73
C ALA A 104 9.00 7.50 8.13
N TYR A 105 9.49 8.28 7.15
CA TYR A 105 9.89 9.67 7.36
C TYR A 105 8.74 10.53 7.92
N LEU A 106 7.55 10.45 7.32
CA LEU A 106 6.40 11.22 7.77
C LEU A 106 5.96 10.85 9.19
N ILE A 107 5.97 9.57 9.55
CA ILE A 107 5.69 9.11 10.91
C ILE A 107 6.74 9.67 11.90
N GLU A 108 8.01 9.62 11.52
CA GLU A 108 9.11 10.04 12.40
C GLU A 108 9.06 11.54 12.72
N TYR A 109 8.75 12.39 11.73
CA TYR A 109 8.89 13.85 11.85
C TYR A 109 7.57 14.64 11.94
N THR A 110 6.42 13.97 11.93
CA THR A 110 5.12 14.60 12.17
C THR A 110 4.66 14.40 13.61
N ASP A 111 3.97 15.40 14.16
CA ASP A 111 3.22 15.31 15.41
C ASP A 111 1.79 15.83 15.20
N SER A 112 0.79 14.98 15.43
CA SER A 112 -0.63 15.32 15.34
C SER A 112 -1.36 15.15 16.69
N PRO A 113 -2.29 16.05 17.07
CA PRO A 113 -2.95 16.06 18.37
C PRO A 113 -3.71 14.79 18.73
N ASP A 114 -4.31 14.14 17.73
CA ASP A 114 -5.15 12.95 17.88
C ASP A 114 -4.47 11.67 17.39
N GLN A 115 -3.20 11.74 16.95
CA GLN A 115 -2.39 10.63 16.45
C GLN A 115 -2.97 9.88 15.24
N ILE A 116 -4.09 10.36 14.67
CA ILE A 116 -4.79 9.70 13.55
C ILE A 116 -3.89 9.61 12.32
N ILE A 117 -3.08 10.65 12.06
CA ILE A 117 -2.15 10.64 10.93
C ILE A 117 -1.11 9.53 11.14
N GLU A 118 -0.47 9.51 12.30
CA GLU A 118 0.56 8.53 12.67
C GLU A 118 0.02 7.10 12.61
N GLU A 119 -1.18 6.86 13.15
CA GLU A 119 -1.84 5.54 13.14
C GLU A 119 -2.12 5.05 11.72
N LEU A 120 -2.67 5.90 10.84
CA LEU A 120 -2.97 5.51 9.46
C LEU A 120 -1.71 5.33 8.61
N LEU A 121 -0.67 6.14 8.84
CA LEU A 121 0.62 5.95 8.19
C LEU A 121 1.33 4.69 8.70
N ALA A 122 1.22 4.38 9.99
CA ALA A 122 1.74 3.14 10.58
C ALA A 122 1.01 1.93 10.00
N LYS A 123 -0.33 1.96 9.88
CA LYS A 123 -1.09 0.91 9.20
C LYS A 123 -0.65 0.74 7.75
N LEU A 124 -0.38 1.83 7.03
CA LEU A 124 0.10 1.79 5.64
C LEU A 124 1.50 1.14 5.50
N THR A 125 2.31 1.13 6.56
CA THR A 125 3.67 0.54 6.54
C THR A 125 3.77 -0.83 7.21
N LEU A 126 2.89 -1.13 8.17
CA LEU A 126 2.95 -2.33 9.02
C LEU A 126 1.71 -3.23 8.89
N GLY A 127 0.72 -2.87 8.08
CA GLY A 127 -0.57 -3.57 8.05
C GLY A 127 -0.47 -5.07 7.75
N PHE A 128 0.50 -5.51 6.95
CA PHE A 128 0.69 -6.94 6.63
C PHE A 128 1.58 -7.70 7.62
N VAL A 129 2.10 -7.02 8.64
CA VAL A 129 2.79 -7.67 9.75
C VAL A 129 1.76 -8.51 10.54
N PRO A 130 2.09 -9.75 10.97
CA PRO A 130 1.11 -10.67 11.54
C PRO A 130 0.32 -10.11 12.74
N GLU A 131 0.95 -9.26 13.53
CA GLU A 131 0.34 -8.57 14.66
C GLU A 131 -0.82 -7.65 14.27
N PHE A 132 -0.83 -7.13 13.03
CA PHE A 132 -1.89 -6.26 12.51
C PHE A 132 -2.88 -7.00 11.61
N LEU A 133 -2.40 -7.89 10.74
CA LEU A 133 -3.27 -8.67 9.85
C LEU A 133 -3.99 -9.81 10.56
N GLY A 134 -3.40 -10.35 11.63
CA GLY A 134 -3.87 -11.55 12.32
C GLY A 134 -3.38 -12.87 11.71
N GLU A 135 -2.70 -12.81 10.57
CA GLU A 135 -2.18 -13.97 9.84
C GLU A 135 -0.76 -13.75 9.34
N SER A 136 0.01 -14.83 9.26
CA SER A 136 1.42 -14.79 8.84
C SER A 136 1.64 -15.20 7.39
N GLY A 137 2.74 -14.73 6.79
CA GLY A 137 3.16 -15.12 5.43
C GLY A 137 2.49 -14.33 4.30
N PHE A 138 1.68 -13.33 4.63
CA PHE A 138 1.06 -12.43 3.66
C PHE A 138 1.94 -11.21 3.32
N ASP A 139 3.08 -11.02 3.97
CA ASP A 139 3.99 -9.91 3.72
C ASP A 139 4.92 -10.14 2.51
N LYS A 140 5.17 -11.40 2.14
CA LYS A 140 6.12 -11.76 1.06
C LYS A 140 5.56 -12.81 0.12
N GLY A 141 5.64 -12.54 -1.18
CA GLY A 141 5.18 -13.44 -2.23
C GLY A 141 6.16 -13.63 -3.38
N ALA A 142 5.67 -14.22 -4.45
CA ALA A 142 6.45 -14.49 -5.65
C ALA A 142 7.00 -13.22 -6.32
N PHE A 143 8.05 -13.38 -7.13
CA PHE A 143 8.65 -12.33 -7.96
C PHE A 143 9.14 -11.08 -7.19
N GLY A 144 9.52 -11.25 -5.92
CA GLY A 144 10.00 -10.14 -5.08
C GLY A 144 8.87 -9.24 -4.58
N LEU A 145 7.62 -9.72 -4.57
CA LEU A 145 6.50 -9.04 -3.97
C LEU A 145 6.71 -8.91 -2.45
N GLU A 146 6.83 -7.69 -1.96
CA GLU A 146 6.83 -7.39 -0.53
C GLU A 146 5.72 -6.38 -0.22
N MET A 147 4.72 -6.81 0.54
CA MET A 147 3.59 -6.00 0.97
C MET A 147 3.87 -5.40 2.34
N MET A 148 3.67 -4.09 2.47
CA MET A 148 3.98 -3.34 3.71
C MET A 148 2.71 -3.18 4.55
N GLY A 149 1.74 -2.45 4.01
CA GLY A 149 0.45 -2.23 4.64
C GLY A 149 -0.55 -1.60 3.67
N TRP A 150 -1.73 -1.31 4.18
CA TRP A 150 -2.79 -0.67 3.41
C TRP A 150 -3.64 0.24 4.28
N ILE A 151 -4.41 1.09 3.62
CA ILE A 151 -5.52 1.82 4.19
C ILE A 151 -6.75 1.63 3.31
N THR A 152 -7.91 1.46 3.94
CA THR A 152 -9.19 1.26 3.27
C THR A 152 -9.65 2.54 2.58
N ARG A 153 -10.68 2.43 1.73
CA ARG A 153 -11.33 3.60 1.12
C ARG A 153 -11.81 4.63 2.15
N ALA A 154 -12.29 4.18 3.31
CA ALA A 154 -12.75 5.08 4.37
C ALA A 154 -11.56 5.81 5.02
N GLU A 155 -10.49 5.07 5.31
CA GLU A 155 -9.26 5.59 5.91
C GLU A 155 -8.49 6.52 4.96
N VAL A 156 -8.53 6.28 3.64
CA VAL A 156 -8.01 7.22 2.64
C VAL A 156 -8.64 8.61 2.79
N LYS A 157 -9.98 8.67 2.96
CA LYS A 157 -10.70 9.93 3.15
C LYS A 157 -10.36 10.58 4.48
N GLU A 158 -10.19 9.77 5.53
CA GLU A 158 -9.84 10.23 6.86
C GLU A 158 -8.43 10.82 6.91
N LEU A 159 -7.43 10.08 6.44
CA LEU A 159 -6.05 10.55 6.36
C LEU A 159 -5.96 11.85 5.55
N ARG A 160 -6.62 11.88 4.39
CA ARG A 160 -6.68 13.07 3.55
C ARG A 160 -7.32 14.25 4.27
N ARG A 161 -8.39 14.03 5.04
CA ARG A 161 -9.05 15.07 5.83
C ARG A 161 -8.14 15.62 6.92
N GLU A 162 -7.45 14.76 7.67
CA GLU A 162 -6.54 15.22 8.74
C GLU A 162 -5.32 15.96 8.19
N ILE A 163 -4.73 15.50 7.08
CA ILE A 163 -3.65 16.22 6.39
C ILE A 163 -4.12 17.63 5.99
N ASN A 164 -5.29 17.74 5.35
CA ASN A 164 -5.81 19.01 4.84
C ASN A 164 -6.35 19.96 5.93
N ARG A 165 -6.72 19.44 7.10
CA ARG A 165 -7.06 20.26 8.27
C ARG A 165 -5.85 21.03 8.80
N GLY A 166 -4.63 20.54 8.55
CA GLY A 166 -3.39 21.21 8.95
C GLY A 166 -3.20 21.32 10.46
N ARG A 167 -3.85 20.45 11.25
CA ARG A 167 -3.71 20.41 12.71
C ARG A 167 -2.47 19.64 13.18
N TRP A 168 -1.56 19.31 12.28
CA TRP A 168 -0.30 18.63 12.57
C TRP A 168 0.86 19.64 12.57
N SER A 169 1.95 19.27 13.21
CA SER A 169 3.18 20.06 13.28
C SER A 169 4.39 19.23 12.87
N VAL A 170 5.46 19.92 12.51
CA VAL A 170 6.74 19.30 12.14
C VAL A 170 7.64 19.33 13.36
N LYS A 171 8.28 18.20 13.69
CA LYS A 171 9.22 18.12 14.80
C LYS A 171 10.46 18.97 14.51
N ALA A 172 10.99 19.63 15.54
CA ALA A 172 12.10 20.57 15.40
C ALA A 172 13.41 19.95 14.91
N ASN A 173 13.55 18.64 14.98
CA ASN A 173 14.71 17.87 14.54
C ASN A 173 14.55 17.28 13.13
N GLU A 174 13.60 17.76 12.33
CA GLU A 174 13.46 17.35 10.94
C GLU A 174 14.77 17.58 10.16
N PRO A 175 15.28 16.57 9.42
CA PRO A 175 16.56 16.67 8.72
C PRO A 175 16.47 17.43 7.40
N PHE A 176 15.31 17.48 6.75
CA PHE A 176 15.09 18.19 5.49
C PHE A 176 14.13 19.34 5.68
N ASP A 177 14.57 20.57 5.41
CA ASP A 177 13.70 21.74 5.48
C ASP A 177 12.51 21.59 4.52
N GLY A 178 11.30 21.48 5.10
CA GLY A 178 10.05 21.30 4.35
C GLY A 178 9.79 19.88 3.86
N GLY A 179 10.55 18.87 4.30
CA GLY A 179 10.38 17.48 3.87
C GLY A 179 9.00 16.92 4.19
N VAL A 180 8.47 17.16 5.40
CA VAL A 180 7.15 16.71 5.84
C VAL A 180 6.06 17.36 5.00
N GLN A 181 6.18 18.67 4.74
CA GLN A 181 5.22 19.40 3.90
C GLN A 181 5.21 18.83 2.47
N ASP A 182 6.39 18.54 1.90
CA ASP A 182 6.49 17.99 0.56
C ASP A 182 5.97 16.54 0.48
N GLY A 183 6.26 15.74 1.50
CA GLY A 183 5.76 14.38 1.64
C GLY A 183 4.24 14.34 1.72
N PHE A 184 3.63 15.17 2.58
CA PHE A 184 2.17 15.28 2.64
C PHE A 184 1.54 15.83 1.36
N ARG A 185 2.18 16.79 0.69
CA ARG A 185 1.71 17.30 -0.60
C ARG A 185 1.67 16.18 -1.65
N HIS A 186 2.66 15.30 -1.65
CA HIS A 186 2.69 14.16 -2.56
C HIS A 186 1.72 13.05 -2.17
N LEU A 187 1.59 12.77 -0.88
CA LEU A 187 0.66 11.79 -0.37
C LEU A 187 -0.79 12.22 -0.63
N ASP A 188 -1.15 13.49 -0.39
CA ASP A 188 -2.49 14.02 -0.71
C ASP A 188 -2.84 13.87 -2.20
N ASN A 189 -1.87 14.00 -3.12
CA ASN A 189 -2.14 13.75 -4.54
C ASN A 189 -2.56 12.31 -4.80
N LEU A 190 -1.89 11.33 -4.18
CA LEU A 190 -2.27 9.91 -4.28
C LEU A 190 -3.62 9.63 -3.61
N LEU A 191 -3.82 10.14 -2.39
CA LEU A 191 -5.06 9.97 -1.64
C LEU A 191 -6.25 10.58 -2.37
N ARG A 192 -6.07 11.76 -3.00
CA ARG A 192 -7.09 12.38 -3.83
C ARG A 192 -7.45 11.51 -5.04
N GLY A 193 -6.48 10.85 -5.66
CA GLY A 193 -6.72 9.89 -6.73
C GLY A 193 -7.49 8.66 -6.26
N ALA A 194 -7.02 8.03 -5.19
CA ALA A 194 -7.68 6.88 -4.57
C ALA A 194 -9.12 7.23 -4.17
N GLU A 195 -9.35 8.39 -3.55
CA GLU A 195 -10.70 8.86 -3.20
C GLU A 195 -11.58 9.07 -4.44
N LYS A 196 -11.05 9.71 -5.51
CA LYS A 196 -11.76 9.91 -6.78
C LYS A 196 -12.22 8.57 -7.38
N TYR A 197 -11.35 7.56 -7.32
CA TYR A 197 -11.66 6.24 -7.85
C TYR A 197 -12.34 5.30 -6.85
N ARG A 198 -12.63 5.79 -5.63
CA ARG A 198 -13.29 5.02 -4.57
C ARG A 198 -12.48 3.79 -4.12
N ALA A 199 -11.16 3.88 -4.21
CA ALA A 199 -10.22 2.82 -3.83
C ALA A 199 -9.59 3.10 -2.45
N GLY A 200 -9.09 2.03 -1.83
CA GLY A 200 -8.06 2.11 -0.79
C GLY A 200 -6.67 2.32 -1.40
N LEU A 201 -5.65 2.30 -0.55
CA LEU A 201 -4.25 2.44 -0.95
C LEU A 201 -3.41 1.35 -0.28
N LEU A 202 -2.61 0.64 -1.06
CA LEU A 202 -1.69 -0.39 -0.60
C LEU A 202 -0.25 0.03 -0.91
N MET A 203 0.65 -0.14 0.05
CA MET A 203 2.08 0.16 -0.09
C MET A 203 2.88 -1.13 -0.24
N ARG A 204 3.80 -1.14 -1.21
CA ARG A 204 4.73 -2.26 -1.46
C ARG A 204 6.16 -1.78 -1.53
N ARG A 205 7.08 -2.70 -1.27
CA ARG A 205 8.52 -2.50 -1.42
C ARG A 205 9.06 -3.36 -2.55
N HIS A 206 10.08 -2.86 -3.22
CA HIS A 206 10.84 -3.56 -4.25
C HIS A 206 12.29 -3.63 -3.78
N SER A 207 12.80 -4.85 -3.61
CA SER A 207 14.18 -5.16 -3.23
C SER A 207 15.01 -5.57 -4.45
#